data_AF-A0A946TEC8-F1
#
_entry.id   AF-A0A946TEC8-F1
#
_cell.length_a   1.000
_cell.length_b   1.000
_cell.length_c   1.000
_cell.angle_alpha   90.00
_cell.angle_beta   90.00
_cell.angle_gamma   90.00
#
_symmetry.space_group_name_H-M   'P 1'
#
loop_
_entity.id
_entity.type
_entity.pdbx_description
1 polymer ?
#
loop_
_entity_poly.entity_id
_entity_poly.type
_entity_poly.pdbx_seq_one_letter_code
_entity_poly.pdbx_strand_id
1 'polypeptide(L)'
;MYSAENYLWGWVAYSTGALCLLFCLWLLVRKIGIAAIRHSILLLALVALFTPVTAYRDDPHLAPAFFVSLYEGLLASGDDLGFQRGLAPILAIGFFTLFFYILLRIIIWRVKKRRPQTSPEPETE
;
A
#
# COMPACT_ATOMS: atom_id res chain seq x y z
N MET A 1 24.54 20.65 7.55
CA MET A 1 23.11 20.94 7.29
C MET A 1 22.52 19.79 6.48
N TYR A 2 21.28 19.40 6.76
CA TYR A 2 20.56 18.46 5.91
C TYR A 2 20.26 19.14 4.57
N SER A 3 20.79 18.61 3.47
CA SER A 3 20.60 19.17 2.13
C SER A 3 19.45 18.46 1.41
N ALA A 4 18.92 19.07 0.35
CA ALA A 4 17.96 18.43 -0.54
C ALA A 4 18.49 17.11 -1.14
N GLU A 5 19.81 17.03 -1.37
CA GLU A 5 20.48 15.81 -1.83
C GLU A 5 20.40 14.70 -0.78
N ASN A 6 20.71 14.99 0.48
CA ASN A 6 20.61 14.00 1.57
C ASN A 6 19.17 13.52 1.76
N TYR A 7 18.19 14.42 1.57
CA TYR A 7 16.77 14.08 1.58
C TYR A 7 16.38 13.11 0.46
N LEU A 8 16.82 13.39 -0.76
CA LEU A 8 16.58 12.53 -1.91
C LEU A 8 17.21 11.15 -1.70
N TRP A 9 18.46 11.08 -1.25
CA TRP A 9 19.12 9.81 -0.95
C TRP A 9 18.43 9.04 0.18
N GLY A 10 17.88 9.74 1.18
CA GLY A 10 17.03 9.15 2.21
C GLY A 10 15.83 8.42 1.62
N TRP A 11 15.10 9.05 0.70
CA TRP A 11 13.98 8.43 0.01
C TRP A 11 14.39 7.28 -0.92
N VAL A 12 15.54 7.38 -1.58
CA VAL A 12 16.07 6.31 -2.44
C VAL A 12 16.39 5.08 -1.60
N ALA A 13 17.15 5.24 -0.50
CA ALA A 13 17.49 4.17 0.42
C ALA A 13 16.23 3.55 1.04
N TYR A 14 15.30 4.40 1.49
CA TYR A 14 14.03 3.98 2.05
C TYR A 14 13.21 3.15 1.06
N SER A 15 12.98 3.67 -0.15
CA SER A 15 12.17 3.02 -1.16
C SER A 15 12.78 1.68 -1.58
N THR A 16 14.11 1.63 -1.69
CA THR A 16 14.84 0.38 -1.99
C THR A 16 14.61 -0.66 -0.89
N GLY A 17 14.73 -0.27 0.38
CA GLY A 17 14.46 -1.14 1.51
C GLY A 17 13.00 -1.61 1.56
N ALA A 18 12.05 -0.69 1.37
CA ALA A 18 10.63 -1.00 1.37
C ALA A 18 10.24 -1.95 0.21
N LEU A 19 10.80 -1.76 -0.98
CA LEU A 19 10.62 -2.70 -2.11
C LEU A 19 11.21 -4.09 -1.80
N CYS A 20 12.38 -4.14 -1.15
CA CYS A 20 12.97 -5.40 -0.70
C CYS A 20 12.05 -6.14 0.29
N LEU A 21 11.47 -5.42 1.27
CA LEU A 21 10.50 -5.97 2.21
C LEU A 21 9.22 -6.46 1.50
N LEU A 22 8.71 -5.70 0.54
CA LEU A 22 7.56 -6.11 -0.27
C LEU A 22 7.85 -7.35 -1.10
N PHE A 23 9.05 -7.47 -1.65
CA PHE A 23 9.48 -8.66 -2.39
C PHE A 23 9.56 -9.88 -1.47
N CYS A 24 10.16 -9.74 -0.28
CA CYS A 24 10.16 -10.79 0.74
C CYS A 24 8.74 -11.19 1.16
N LEU A 25 7.86 -10.21 1.40
CA LEU A 25 6.46 -10.46 1.73
C LEU A 25 5.74 -11.21 0.61
N TRP A 26 5.96 -10.82 -0.65
CA TRP A 26 5.43 -11.53 -1.81
C TRP A 26 5.89 -12.98 -1.84
N LEU A 27 7.17 -13.26 -1.57
CA LEU A 27 7.68 -14.63 -1.47
C LEU A 27 7.01 -15.44 -0.35
N LEU A 28 6.64 -14.81 0.77
CA LEU A 28 5.90 -15.46 1.85
C LEU A 28 4.45 -15.75 1.46
N VAL A 29 3.75 -14.79 0.84
CA VAL A 29 2.33 -14.93 0.49
C VAL A 29 2.08 -15.63 -0.85
N ARG A 30 3.13 -15.93 -1.65
CA ARG A 30 2.97 -16.51 -3.00
C ARG A 30 2.23 -17.84 -3.03
N LYS A 31 2.30 -18.63 -1.94
CA LYS A 31 1.64 -19.94 -1.81
C LYS A 31 0.16 -19.85 -1.43
N ILE A 32 -0.35 -18.65 -1.12
CA ILE A 32 -1.77 -18.46 -0.81
C ILE A 32 -2.58 -18.61 -2.11
N GLY A 33 -3.41 -19.66 -2.18
CA GLY A 33 -4.22 -19.97 -3.36
C GLY A 33 -5.31 -18.93 -3.67
N ILE A 34 -5.71 -18.13 -2.68
CA ILE A 34 -6.72 -17.08 -2.84
C ILE A 34 -6.03 -15.78 -3.25
N ALA A 35 -6.06 -15.48 -4.54
CA ALA A 35 -5.46 -14.27 -5.11
C ALA A 35 -5.96 -12.96 -4.44
N ALA A 36 -7.21 -12.93 -3.99
CA ALA A 36 -7.79 -11.79 -3.28
C ALA A 36 -7.01 -11.45 -2.02
N ILE A 37 -6.81 -12.46 -1.16
CA ILE A 37 -6.12 -12.32 0.12
C ILE A 37 -4.67 -11.92 -0.12
N ARG A 38 -4.00 -12.59 -1.08
CA ARG A 38 -2.63 -12.27 -1.48
C ARG A 38 -2.47 -10.81 -1.89
N HIS A 39 -3.36 -10.31 -2.76
CA HIS A 39 -3.29 -8.92 -3.20
C HIS A 39 -3.65 -7.95 -2.07
N SER A 40 -4.65 -8.25 -1.24
CA SER A 40 -4.99 -7.41 -0.09
C SER A 40 -3.82 -7.25 0.88
N ILE A 41 -3.08 -8.34 1.19
CA ILE A 41 -1.91 -8.27 2.06
C ILE A 41 -0.82 -7.37 1.45
N LEU A 42 -0.52 -7.54 0.17
CA LEU A 42 0.50 -6.73 -0.52
C LEU A 42 0.09 -5.27 -0.64
N LEU A 43 -1.18 -4.99 -0.92
CA LEU A 43 -1.71 -3.62 -0.98
C LEU A 43 -1.65 -2.94 0.38
N LEU A 44 -2.02 -3.63 1.46
CA LEU A 44 -1.91 -3.08 2.81
C LEU A 44 -0.47 -2.79 3.20
N ALA A 45 0.47 -3.69 2.88
CA ALA A 45 1.89 -3.47 3.12
C ALA A 45 2.44 -2.30 2.29
N LEU A 46 2.02 -2.18 1.03
CA LEU A 46 2.39 -1.06 0.16
C LEU A 46 1.89 0.27 0.75
N VAL A 47 0.63 0.33 1.17
CA VAL A 47 0.06 1.54 1.79
C VAL A 47 0.79 1.88 3.09
N ALA A 48 1.02 0.89 3.96
CA ALA A 48 1.72 1.12 5.22
C ALA A 48 3.12 1.70 4.99
N LEU A 49 3.88 1.17 4.02
CA LEU A 49 5.25 1.60 3.77
C LEU A 49 5.34 2.89 2.96
N PHE A 50 4.44 3.16 2.02
CA PHE A 50 4.61 4.25 1.06
C PHE A 50 3.65 5.44 1.24
N THR A 51 2.79 5.43 2.26
CA THR A 51 1.98 6.60 2.58
C THR A 51 2.88 7.72 3.14
N PRO A 52 3.00 8.89 2.49
CA PRO A 52 3.76 10.00 3.03
C PRO A 52 2.93 10.85 3.98
N VAL A 53 3.59 11.44 4.97
CA VAL A 53 3.05 12.48 5.86
C VAL A 53 4.17 13.47 6.17
N THR A 54 3.88 14.69 6.61
CA THR A 54 4.94 15.63 7.01
C THR A 54 5.75 15.04 8.17
N ALA A 55 7.07 15.25 8.19
CA ALA A 55 7.94 14.74 9.25
C ALA A 55 7.70 15.48 10.56
N TYR A 56 7.51 16.80 10.49
CA TYR A 56 7.18 17.68 11.61
C TYR A 56 5.99 18.58 11.24
N ARG A 57 5.41 19.28 12.23
CA ARG A 57 4.27 20.18 11.98
C ARG A 57 4.66 21.45 11.22
N ASP A 58 5.86 21.96 11.48
CA ASP A 58 6.37 23.20 10.90
C ASP A 58 7.39 22.97 9.75
N ASP A 59 7.54 21.71 9.33
CA ASP A 59 8.47 21.32 8.27
C ASP A 59 7.73 20.66 7.09
N PRO A 60 7.83 21.20 5.86
CA PRO A 60 7.22 20.59 4.68
C PRO A 60 7.88 19.28 4.22
N HIS A 61 9.02 18.86 4.80
CA HIS A 61 9.63 17.58 4.43
C HIS A 61 8.69 16.42 4.76
N LEU A 62 8.43 15.58 3.76
CA LEU A 62 7.64 14.37 3.93
C LEU A 62 8.52 13.23 4.45
N ALA A 63 7.94 12.41 5.31
CA ALA A 63 8.47 11.13 5.75
C ALA A 63 7.39 10.04 5.58
N PRO A 64 7.78 8.76 5.50
CA PRO A 64 6.81 7.67 5.51
C PRO A 64 6.00 7.68 6.81
N ALA A 65 4.69 7.67 6.69
CA ALA A 65 3.76 7.80 7.81
C ALA A 65 3.90 6.67 8.84
N PHE A 66 4.34 5.50 8.41
CA PHE A 66 4.66 4.38 9.30
C PHE A 66 5.79 4.74 10.28
N PHE A 67 6.87 5.37 9.77
CA PHE A 67 8.00 5.79 10.61
C PHE A 67 7.63 6.94 11.54
N VAL A 68 6.87 7.91 11.04
CA VAL A 68 6.35 9.01 11.87
C VAL A 68 5.47 8.47 13.00
N SER A 69 4.55 7.55 12.67
CA SER A 69 3.68 6.90 13.65
C SER A 69 4.47 6.12 14.70
N LEU A 70 5.52 5.40 14.30
CA LEU A 70 6.36 4.60 15.19
C LEU A 70 7.17 5.50 16.13
N TYR A 71 7.78 6.54 15.58
CA TYR A 71 8.55 7.52 16.35
C TYR A 71 7.67 8.26 17.36
N GLU A 72 6.54 8.80 16.91
CA GLU A 72 5.64 9.56 17.79
C GLU A 72 5.02 8.67 18.86
N GLY A 73 4.60 7.45 18.50
CA GLY A 73 3.92 6.56 19.44
C GLY A 73 4.82 5.79 20.40
N LEU A 74 6.10 5.57 20.08
CA LEU A 74 7.03 4.83 20.95
C LEU A 74 8.12 5.69 21.60
N LEU A 75 8.55 6.77 20.94
CA LEU A 75 9.72 7.55 21.37
C LEU A 75 9.37 8.97 21.82
N ALA A 76 8.35 9.60 21.20
CA ALA A 76 7.91 10.95 21.57
C ALA A 76 6.86 10.92 22.70
N SER A 77 7.21 10.29 23.82
CA SER A 77 6.37 10.17 25.02
C SER A 77 6.02 11.56 25.58
N GLY A 78 4.86 12.12 25.21
CA GLY A 78 4.39 13.40 25.73
C GLY A 78 3.55 14.27 24.78
N ASP A 79 3.37 13.89 23.51
CA ASP A 79 2.43 14.57 22.59
C ASP A 79 1.03 13.92 22.69
N ASP A 80 -0.02 14.72 22.87
CA ASP A 80 -1.41 14.26 23.08
C ASP A 80 -1.95 13.45 21.89
N LEU A 81 -1.32 13.58 20.73
CA LEU A 81 -1.75 12.96 19.47
C LEU A 81 -1.10 11.59 19.19
N GLY A 82 -0.03 11.19 19.90
CA GLY A 82 0.59 9.86 19.81
C GLY A 82 0.73 9.30 18.38
N PHE A 83 0.20 8.09 18.13
CA PHE A 83 0.24 7.44 16.80
C PHE A 83 -0.64 8.10 15.73
N GLN A 84 -1.54 9.02 16.11
CA GLN A 84 -2.67 9.43 15.28
C GLN A 84 -2.23 10.09 13.96
N ARG A 85 -1.19 10.91 13.99
CA ARG A 85 -0.77 11.69 12.82
C ARG A 85 -0.19 10.82 11.70
N GLY A 86 0.61 9.82 12.05
CA GLY A 86 1.14 8.86 11.09
C GLY A 86 0.14 7.74 10.74
N LEU A 87 -0.66 7.29 11.70
CA LEU A 87 -1.55 6.14 11.49
C LEU A 87 -2.85 6.50 10.75
N ALA A 88 -3.42 7.68 10.99
CA ALA A 88 -4.64 8.14 10.31
C ALA A 88 -4.55 8.12 8.77
N PRO A 89 -3.51 8.68 8.12
CA PRO A 89 -3.40 8.62 6.66
C PRO A 89 -3.22 7.20 6.14
N ILE A 90 -2.50 6.32 6.87
CA ILE A 90 -2.34 4.91 6.49
C ILE A 90 -3.70 4.21 6.49
N LEU A 91 -4.52 4.42 7.52
CA LEU A 91 -5.86 3.83 7.60
C LEU A 91 -6.79 4.37 6.51
N ALA A 92 -6.77 5.68 6.27
CA ALA A 92 -7.61 6.31 5.25
C ALA A 92 -7.27 5.76 3.85
N ILE A 93 -5.99 5.81 3.46
CA ILE A 93 -5.54 5.31 2.16
C ILE A 93 -5.74 3.79 2.07
N GLY A 94 -5.51 3.06 3.16
CA GLY A 94 -5.71 1.61 3.22
C GLY A 94 -7.16 1.22 2.97
N PHE A 95 -8.10 1.93 3.61
CA PHE A 95 -9.53 1.74 3.40
C PHE A 95 -9.92 1.97 1.95
N PHE A 96 -9.55 3.12 1.36
CA PHE A 96 -9.87 3.42 -0.04
C PHE A 96 -9.22 2.42 -1.00
N THR A 97 -7.96 2.05 -0.75
CA THR A 97 -7.24 1.07 -1.59
C THR A 97 -7.96 -0.27 -1.61
N LEU A 98 -8.37 -0.80 -0.45
CA LEU A 98 -9.12 -2.05 -0.39
C LEU A 98 -10.51 -1.92 -1.00
N PHE A 99 -11.21 -0.81 -0.73
CA PHE A 99 -12.53 -0.54 -1.28
C PHE A 99 -12.50 -0.55 -2.83
N PHE A 100 -11.60 0.22 -3.43
CA PHE A 100 -11.44 0.26 -4.89
C PHE A 100 -10.97 -1.07 -5.46
N TYR A 101 -10.07 -1.78 -4.77
CA TYR A 101 -9.61 -3.11 -5.19
C TYR A 101 -10.78 -4.11 -5.28
N ILE A 102 -11.64 -4.15 -4.24
CA ILE A 102 -12.81 -5.02 -4.21
C ILE A 102 -13.80 -4.62 -5.30
N LEU A 103 -14.10 -3.32 -5.43
CA LEU A 103 -15.02 -2.80 -6.43
C LEU A 103 -14.57 -3.18 -7.85
N LEU A 104 -13.30 -2.94 -8.17
CA LEU A 104 -12.71 -3.29 -9.46
C LEU A 104 -12.80 -4.80 -9.73
N ARG A 105 -12.52 -5.62 -8.71
CA ARG A 105 -12.59 -7.08 -8.83
C ARG A 105 -14.01 -7.55 -9.11
N ILE A 106 -15.03 -6.95 -8.47
CA ILE A 106 -16.44 -7.26 -8.72
C ILE A 106 -16.82 -6.87 -10.15
N ILE A 107 -16.42 -5.67 -10.62
CA ILE A 107 -16.70 -5.20 -11.98
C ILE A 107 -16.10 -6.16 -13.01
N ILE A 108 -14.81 -6.50 -12.88
CA ILE A 108 -14.13 -7.43 -13.79
C ILE A 108 -14.82 -8.79 -13.80
N TRP A 109 -15.20 -9.31 -12.62
CA TRP A 109 -15.91 -10.59 -12.53
C TRP A 109 -17.27 -10.54 -13.24
N ARG A 110 -18.04 -9.46 -13.07
CA ARG A 110 -19.34 -9.26 -13.74
C ARG A 110 -19.19 -9.16 -15.26
N VAL A 111 -18.18 -8.43 -15.76
CA VAL A 111 -17.92 -8.30 -17.21
C VAL A 111 -17.49 -9.64 -17.79
N LYS A 112 -16.60 -10.38 -17.12
CA LYS A 112 -16.14 -11.70 -17.59
C LYS A 112 -17.28 -12.72 -17.65
N LYS A 113 -18.24 -12.69 -16.71
CA LYS A 113 -19.42 -13.57 -16.70
C LYS A 113 -20.40 -13.25 -17.84
N ARG A 114 -20.39 -12.03 -18.37
CA ARG A 114 -21.26 -11.58 -19.49
C ARG A 114 -20.75 -11.96 -20.88
N ARG A 115 -19.60 -12.64 -21.01
CA ARG A 115 -19.20 -13.31 -22.27
C ARG A 115 -19.58 -14.80 -22.21
N PRO A 116 -20.85 -15.19 -22.46
CA PRO A 116 -21.14 -16.55 -22.82
C PRO A 116 -20.54 -16.84 -24.20
N GLN A 117 -20.07 -18.07 -24.39
CA GLN A 117 -19.39 -18.56 -25.58
C GLN A 117 -20.23 -18.30 -26.84
N THR A 118 -19.72 -17.49 -27.77
CA THR A 118 -20.08 -17.67 -29.18
C THR A 118 -19.32 -18.92 -29.63
N SER A 119 -19.92 -20.10 -29.46
CA SER A 119 -19.41 -21.29 -30.13
C SER A 119 -19.59 -21.08 -31.64
N PRO A 120 -18.55 -21.29 -32.48
CA PRO A 120 -18.77 -21.45 -33.91
C PRO A 120 -19.66 -22.68 -34.09
N GLU A 121 -20.76 -22.51 -34.81
CA GLU A 121 -21.61 -23.61 -35.26
C GLU A 121 -20.72 -24.61 -36.02
N PRO A 122 -20.79 -25.93 -35.76
CA PRO A 122 -20.10 -26.88 -36.60
C PRO A 122 -20.78 -26.88 -37.97
N GLU A 123 -20.06 -26.43 -38.99
CA GLU A 123 -20.44 -26.62 -40.39
C GLU A 123 -20.60 -28.13 -40.62
N THR A 124 -21.86 -28.56 -40.76
CA THR A 124 -22.21 -29.89 -41.24
C THR A 124 -22.09 -29.90 -42.76
N GLU A 125 -21.11 -30.62 -43.29
CA GLU A 125 -21.13 -31.21 -44.63
C GLU A 125 -20.89 -32.71 -44.55
#